data_AF-R7UUZ9-F1
#
_entry.id   AF-R7UUZ9-F1
#
_cell.length_a   1.000
_cell.length_b   1.000
_cell.length_c   1.000
_cell.angle_alpha   90.00
_cell.angle_beta   90.00
_cell.angle_gamma   90.00
#
_symmetry.space_group_name_H-M   'P 1'
#
loop_
_entity.id
_entity.type
_entity.pdbx_description
1 polymer ?
#
loop_
_entity_poly.entity_id
_entity_poly.type
_entity_poly.pdbx_seq_one_letter_code
_entity_poly.pdbx_strand_id
1 'polypeptide(L)'
;VYKCEVMGADCSACSSLGETEEFKYGCWWCDGQCAFKEWCEQERLERQLTCPKPNLEMISPLNGPKEGGTFLTITGSNLGRHRPQVDNSVTIGGKPCPV
;
A
#
# COMPACT_ATOMS: atom_id res chain seq x y z
N VAL A 1 0.40 -19.17 -16.09
CA VAL A 1 -0.24 -19.33 -14.76
C VAL A 1 0.24 -18.19 -13.88
N TYR A 2 -0.64 -17.57 -13.10
CA TYR A 2 -0.31 -16.52 -12.13
C TYR A 2 -0.86 -16.89 -10.75
N LYS A 3 -0.42 -16.21 -9.69
CA LYS A 3 -0.90 -16.38 -8.32
C LYS A 3 -0.98 -15.02 -7.63
N CYS A 4 -2.15 -14.65 -7.12
CA CYS A 4 -2.36 -13.39 -6.41
C CYS A 4 -1.41 -13.24 -5.21
N GLU A 5 -1.24 -14.31 -4.42
CA GLU A 5 -0.35 -14.39 -3.24
C GLU A 5 1.10 -13.97 -3.51
N VAL A 6 1.59 -14.24 -4.72
CA VAL A 6 2.99 -13.96 -5.14
C VAL A 6 3.13 -12.55 -5.70
N MET A 7 2.03 -11.95 -6.18
CA MET A 7 2.03 -10.66 -6.86
C MET A 7 1.61 -9.51 -5.94
N GLY A 8 0.75 -9.76 -4.94
CA GLY A 8 0.29 -8.78 -3.96
C GLY A 8 0.83 -9.06 -2.57
N ALA A 9 1.98 -8.46 -2.22
CA ALA A 9 2.62 -8.64 -0.91
C ALA A 9 1.85 -7.99 0.25
N ASP A 10 1.04 -6.96 -0.03
CA ASP A 10 0.14 -6.31 0.93
C ASP A 10 -1.18 -5.89 0.25
N CYS A 11 -2.09 -5.28 1.01
CA CYS A 11 -3.39 -4.87 0.47
C CYS A 11 -3.27 -3.82 -0.64
N SER A 12 -2.31 -2.89 -0.55
CA SER A 12 -2.11 -1.86 -1.56
C SER A 12 -1.56 -2.44 -2.87
N ALA A 13 -0.59 -3.36 -2.77
CA ALA A 13 -0.09 -4.11 -3.92
C ALA A 13 -1.20 -4.97 -4.53
N CYS A 14 -1.96 -5.70 -3.71
CA CYS A 14 -3.07 -6.53 -4.15
C CYS A 14 -4.21 -5.75 -4.80
N SER A 15 -4.59 -4.59 -4.24
CA SER A 15 -5.66 -3.75 -4.79
C SER A 15 -5.32 -3.22 -6.19
N SER A 16 -4.03 -3.03 -6.47
CA SER A 16 -3.54 -2.67 -7.82
C SER A 16 -3.69 -3.82 -8.84
N LEU A 17 -3.91 -5.06 -8.37
CA LEU A 17 -4.19 -6.26 -9.16
C LEU A 17 -5.70 -6.56 -9.28
N GLY A 18 -6.55 -5.56 -9.03
CA GLY A 18 -7.99 -5.60 -9.31
C GLY A 18 -8.56 -4.26 -9.78
N GLU A 19 -7.72 -3.26 -10.06
CA GLU A 19 -8.12 -1.86 -10.23
C GLU A 19 -8.69 -1.55 -11.63
N THR A 20 -9.91 -2.00 -11.94
CA THR A 20 -10.76 -1.58 -13.09
C THR A 20 -12.17 -2.23 -13.04
N GLU A 21 -13.09 -1.91 -13.96
CA GLU A 21 -14.54 -2.31 -13.99
C GLU A 21 -14.86 -3.83 -13.98
N GLU A 22 -13.90 -4.71 -14.31
CA GLU A 22 -14.05 -6.18 -14.24
C GLU A 22 -13.24 -6.75 -13.04
N PHE A 23 -11.90 -6.73 -12.98
CA PHE A 23 -10.88 -6.76 -14.04
C PHE A 23 -9.59 -7.44 -13.57
N LYS A 24 -8.77 -7.79 -14.56
CA LYS A 24 -7.30 -7.90 -14.56
C LYS A 24 -6.67 -8.62 -13.36
N TYR A 25 -6.41 -9.91 -13.54
CA TYR A 25 -5.99 -10.89 -12.53
C TYR A 25 -7.07 -11.27 -11.50
N GLY A 26 -8.11 -10.45 -11.29
CA GLY A 26 -9.21 -10.78 -10.38
C GLY A 26 -8.75 -11.01 -8.94
N CYS A 27 -7.65 -10.35 -8.54
CA CYS A 27 -7.09 -10.49 -7.21
C CYS A 27 -7.81 -9.55 -6.24
N TRP A 28 -8.03 -10.03 -5.01
CA TRP A 28 -8.68 -9.30 -3.94
C TRP A 28 -7.91 -9.53 -2.63
N TRP A 29 -7.86 -8.51 -1.78
CA TRP A 29 -7.28 -8.65 -0.45
C TRP A 29 -8.33 -9.16 0.54
N CYS A 30 -8.20 -10.41 0.98
CA CYS A 30 -9.08 -11.00 1.98
C CYS A 30 -8.29 -11.87 2.96
N ASP A 31 -8.76 -11.95 4.20
CA ASP A 31 -8.11 -12.69 5.31
C ASP A 31 -6.60 -12.44 5.50
N GLY A 32 -6.15 -11.22 5.19
CA GLY A 32 -4.76 -10.80 5.38
C GLY A 32 -3.79 -11.25 4.27
N GLN A 33 -4.31 -11.71 3.13
CA GLN A 33 -3.53 -12.14 1.98
C GLN A 33 -4.18 -11.73 0.65
N CYS A 34 -3.42 -11.78 -0.43
CA CYS A 34 -3.91 -11.51 -1.77
C CYS A 34 -4.40 -12.81 -2.43
N ALA A 35 -5.71 -12.98 -2.59
CA ALA A 35 -6.33 -14.19 -3.14
C ALA A 35 -7.10 -13.88 -4.44
N PHE A 36 -7.53 -14.91 -5.16
CA PHE A 36 -8.48 -14.73 -6.27
C PHE A 36 -9.87 -14.46 -5.70
N LYS A 37 -10.64 -13.55 -6.31
CA LYS A 37 -11.91 -13.02 -5.78
C LYS A 37 -12.92 -14.12 -5.40
N GLU A 38 -13.03 -15.16 -6.21
CA GLU A 38 -13.92 -16.32 -6.01
C GLU A 38 -13.49 -17.23 -4.84
N TRP A 39 -12.29 -17.05 -4.29
CA TRP A 39 -11.82 -17.76 -3.09
C TRP A 39 -12.03 -16.95 -1.80
N CYS A 40 -12.43 -15.68 -1.91
CA CYS A 40 -12.88 -14.89 -0.78
C CYS A 40 -14.38 -15.15 -0.53
N GLU A 41 -14.77 -15.54 0.69
CA GLU A 41 -16.18 -15.78 1.02
C GLU A 41 -17.03 -14.51 0.85
N GLN A 42 -18.18 -14.65 0.18
CA GLN A 42 -18.93 -13.52 -0.40
C GLN A 42 -19.39 -12.46 0.61
N GLU A 43 -19.61 -12.83 1.88
CA GLU A 43 -20.17 -11.92 2.91
C GLU A 43 -19.14 -10.97 3.56
N ARG A 44 -17.83 -11.10 3.26
CA ARG A 44 -16.78 -10.23 3.83
C ARG A 44 -16.29 -9.13 2.90
N LEU A 45 -16.69 -9.16 1.63
CA LEU A 45 -16.23 -8.24 0.58
C LEU A 45 -16.54 -6.75 0.89
N GLU A 46 -17.71 -6.45 1.46
CA GLU A 46 -18.10 -5.06 1.77
C GLU A 46 -17.32 -4.42 2.94
N ARG A 47 -16.77 -5.22 3.85
CA ARG A 47 -16.08 -4.74 5.06
C ARG A 47 -14.56 -4.59 4.91
N GLN A 48 -13.99 -4.98 3.76
CA GLN A 48 -12.55 -4.96 3.49
C GLN A 48 -12.15 -4.11 2.26
N LEU A 49 -13.05 -3.25 1.78
CA LEU A 49 -12.81 -2.31 0.67
C LEU A 49 -11.73 -1.25 0.94
N THR A 50 -11.36 -1.03 2.20
CA THR A 50 -10.29 -0.10 2.60
C THR A 50 -9.14 -0.89 3.20
N CYS A 51 -7.94 -0.73 2.63
CA CYS A 51 -6.73 -1.36 3.16
C CYS A 51 -6.45 -0.95 4.62
N PRO A 52 -5.72 -1.80 5.38
CA PRO A 52 -5.19 -1.42 6.68
C PRO A 52 -4.37 -0.12 6.60
N LYS A 53 -4.18 0.53 7.75
CA LYS A 53 -3.33 1.72 7.83
C LYS A 53 -1.92 1.40 7.31
N PRO A 54 -1.24 2.38 6.67
CA PRO A 54 0.18 2.26 6.32
C PRO A 54 1.02 1.82 7.51
N ASN A 55 1.90 0.85 7.28
CA ASN A 55 2.87 0.34 8.25
C ASN A 55 4.28 0.70 7.77
N LEU A 56 5.07 1.35 8.62
CA LEU A 56 6.44 1.75 8.29
C LEU A 56 7.42 0.73 8.87
N GLU A 57 8.22 0.11 8.01
CA GLU A 57 9.17 -0.95 8.37
C GLU A 57 10.61 -0.45 8.41
N MET A 58 10.97 0.48 7.52
CA MET A 58 12.29 1.08 7.46
C MET A 58 12.23 2.55 7.01
N ILE A 59 13.11 3.37 7.59
CA ILE A 59 13.37 4.75 7.16
C ILE A 59 14.89 4.91 7.05
N SER A 60 15.37 5.49 5.96
CA SER A 60 16.81 5.71 5.72
C SER A 60 17.07 7.01 4.94
N PRO A 61 18.09 7.81 5.29
CA PRO A 61 18.91 7.69 6.49
C PRO A 61 18.14 8.09 7.75
N LEU A 62 18.58 7.58 8.90
CA LEU A 62 18.02 7.94 10.22
C LEU A 62 18.49 9.31 10.75
N ASN A 63 19.47 9.93 10.08
CA ASN A 63 20.09 11.19 10.48
C ASN A 63 20.28 12.10 9.27
N GLY A 64 20.20 13.41 9.49
CA GLY A 64 20.45 14.43 8.46
C GLY A 64 20.68 15.82 9.07
N PRO A 65 21.18 16.79 8.29
CA PRO A 65 21.34 18.18 8.73
C PRO A 65 20.01 18.83 9.14
N LYS A 66 20.06 19.71 10.15
CA LYS A 66 18.90 20.46 10.66
C LYS A 66 18.30 21.42 9.62
N GLU A 67 19.10 21.80 8.62
CA GLU A 67 18.75 22.64 7.49
C GLU A 67 17.81 21.95 6.49
N GLY A 68 17.70 20.62 6.54
CA GLY A 68 16.89 19.83 5.60
C GLY A 68 17.68 19.39 4.35
N GLY A 69 16.96 19.15 3.25
CA GLY A 69 17.57 18.63 1.99
C GLY A 69 18.01 17.17 2.04
N THR A 70 17.66 16.42 3.09
CA THR A 70 17.93 14.99 3.19
C THR A 70 16.88 14.21 2.39
N PHE A 71 17.31 13.42 1.41
CA PHE A 71 16.44 12.47 0.72
C PHE A 71 16.17 11.28 1.64
N LEU A 72 14.91 11.10 2.03
CA LEU A 72 14.47 9.97 2.83
C LEU A 72 13.87 8.89 1.92
N THR A 73 14.33 7.65 2.11
CA THR A 73 13.68 6.45 1.62
C THR A 73 12.87 5.85 2.76
N ILE A 74 11.57 5.69 2.53
CA ILE A 74 10.64 5.03 3.46
C ILE A 74 10.21 3.72 2.81
N THR A 75 10.28 2.62 3.54
CA THR A 75 9.85 1.29 3.10
C THR A 75 8.89 0.72 4.13
N GLY A 76 7.87 0.02 3.65
CA GLY A 76 6.80 -0.50 4.47
C GLY A 76 5.65 -1.02 3.63
N SER A 77 4.55 -1.34 4.28
CA SER A 77 3.39 -2.02 3.71
C SER A 77 2.12 -1.17 3.80
N ASN A 78 1.19 -1.39 2.88
CA ASN A 78 -0.06 -0.62 2.71
C ASN A 78 0.16 0.88 2.48
N LEU A 79 1.22 1.24 1.75
CA LEU A 79 1.50 2.64 1.38
C LEU A 79 0.54 3.13 0.28
N GLY A 80 0.46 4.44 0.07
CA GLY A 80 -0.41 5.02 -0.96
C GLY A 80 -0.01 4.59 -2.37
N ARG A 81 -0.99 4.15 -3.17
CA ARG A 81 -0.77 3.52 -4.48
C ARG A 81 -0.49 4.53 -5.59
N HIS A 82 -1.10 5.70 -5.47
CA HIS A 82 -1.06 6.77 -6.46
C HIS A 82 -0.46 8.03 -5.85
N ARG A 83 0.35 8.77 -6.62
CA ARG A 83 0.98 10.04 -6.22
C ARG A 83 0.06 10.96 -5.37
N PRO A 84 -1.18 11.28 -5.83
CA PRO A 84 -2.08 12.16 -5.08
C PRO A 84 -2.54 11.65 -3.70
N GLN A 85 -2.37 10.35 -3.40
CA GLN A 85 -2.64 9.79 -2.07
C GLN A 85 -1.48 10.01 -1.09
N VAL A 86 -0.27 10.26 -1.60
CA VAL A 86 0.96 10.40 -0.81
C VAL A 86 1.45 11.85 -0.77
N ASP A 87 1.17 12.65 -1.81
CA ASP A 87 1.55 14.06 -1.87
C ASP A 87 1.01 14.84 -0.65
N ASN A 88 1.91 15.52 0.06
CA ASN A 88 1.66 16.23 1.33
C ASN A 88 1.28 15.36 2.56
N SER A 89 1.24 14.03 2.45
CA SER A 89 0.97 13.14 3.59
C SER A 89 2.16 12.95 4.54
N VAL A 90 3.39 13.13 4.04
CA VAL A 90 4.62 12.82 4.78
C VAL A 90 5.09 14.05 5.56
N THR A 91 5.30 13.88 6.86
CA THR A 91 5.93 14.90 7.72
C THR A 91 7.00 14.29 8.62
N ILE A 92 8.06 15.05 8.90
CA ILE A 92 9.15 14.69 9.79
C ILE A 92 9.19 15.71 10.93
N GLY A 93 8.86 15.30 12.16
CA GLY A 93 8.76 16.23 13.29
C GLY A 93 7.76 17.38 13.07
N GLY A 94 6.70 17.16 12.28
CA GLY A 94 5.73 18.18 11.89
C GLY A 94 6.18 19.13 10.77
N LYS A 95 7.35 18.90 10.14
CA LYS A 95 7.76 19.60 8.92
C LYS A 95 7.34 18.79 7.68
N PRO A 96 6.71 19.40 6.66
CA PRO A 96 6.38 18.71 5.42
C PRO A 96 7.62 18.14 4.73
N CYS A 97 7.54 16.88 4.31
CA CYS A 97 8.53 16.27 3.42
C CYS A 97 7.86 16.06 2.06
N PRO A 98 8.23 16.80 1.00
CA PRO A 98 7.75 16.50 -0.33
C PRO A 98 8.26 15.11 -0.74
N VAL A 99 7.41 14.37 -1.44
CA VAL A 99 7.70 13.05 -2.02
C VAL A 99 8.15 13.23 -3.47
#